data_AF-A0A822YWP5-F1
#
_entry.id   AF-A0A822YWP5-F1
#
_cell.length_a   1.000
_cell.length_b   1.000
_cell.length_c   1.000
_cell.angle_alpha   90.00
_cell.angle_beta   90.00
_cell.angle_gamma   90.00
#
_symmetry.space_group_name_H-M   'P 1'
#
loop_
_entity.id
_entity.type
_entity.pdbx_description
1 polymer ?
#
loop_
_entity_poly.entity_id
_entity_poly.type
_entity_poly.pdbx_seq_one_letter_code
_entity_poly.pdbx_strand_id
1 'polypeptide(L)'
;MIGFSNSGVERGNKQTGPLAGNKKAHYPKSKDSKPVLNRIESKAFKDLQKREHEPALLHQQESLMEGSKSEAVFESLNLNPQLFINEVLNTVDDMVDGAFEFYEQQALTFLGNAGEDKSVELKKGISYIRNIIQSGLDKRLDMWEKYCLRHCFVVPEGFSLPKLQESAGESTMGQDSQCDGDLDSQLQSLREKLFVVGNEGAELYRELQELETQSVLSKSCVMSLKEASQLFEQNSVNDTVKEMARTASELHVKMEKLKIKRMEEIGRYRTGRIYNPERDESLMDHINGLCNAKLEDLQEFAADLNI
;
A
#
# COMPACT_ATOMS: atom_id res chain seq x y z
N MET A 1 -34.97 32.40 3.36
CA MET A 1 -35.95 33.50 3.39
C MET A 1 -37.32 32.88 3.64
N ILE A 2 -38.20 33.55 4.38
CA ILE A 2 -39.32 33.03 5.20
C ILE A 2 -38.78 32.46 6.54
N GLY A 3 -39.14 32.92 7.74
CA GLY A 3 -40.09 33.94 8.18
C GLY A 3 -40.42 33.67 9.65
N PHE A 4 -40.25 34.69 10.50
CA PHE A 4 -40.41 34.71 11.97
C PHE A 4 -41.75 34.19 12.51
N SER A 5 -41.77 33.70 13.76
CA SER A 5 -42.49 34.36 14.87
C SER A 5 -42.23 33.72 16.23
N ASN A 6 -42.21 34.59 17.23
CA ASN A 6 -41.83 34.39 18.62
C ASN A 6 -42.99 34.92 19.48
N SER A 7 -43.41 34.21 20.54
CA SER A 7 -44.31 34.69 21.62
C SER A 7 -44.48 33.57 22.65
N GLY A 8 -44.51 33.73 23.97
CA GLY A 8 -44.35 34.82 24.93
C GLY A 8 -44.38 34.14 26.33
N VAL A 9 -43.48 34.49 27.25
CA VAL A 9 -43.72 35.31 28.47
C VAL A 9 -44.71 34.70 29.49
N GLU A 10 -44.20 34.33 30.67
CA GLU A 10 -44.59 34.77 32.04
C GLU A 10 -43.65 34.08 33.06
N ARG A 11 -42.70 34.75 33.72
CA ARG A 11 -42.75 35.64 34.90
C ARG A 11 -43.50 35.09 36.13
N GLY A 12 -42.72 34.62 37.10
CA GLY A 12 -43.10 34.51 38.52
C GLY A 12 -41.87 34.75 39.40
N ASN A 13 -41.77 35.97 39.94
CA ASN A 13 -40.68 36.51 40.75
C ASN A 13 -41.14 36.64 42.21
N LYS A 14 -40.25 36.40 43.19
CA LYS A 14 -40.16 37.03 44.54
C LYS A 14 -39.07 36.29 45.35
N GLN A 15 -37.90 36.89 45.64
CA GLN A 15 -37.58 37.84 46.74
C GLN A 15 -37.89 37.25 48.13
N THR A 16 -37.06 37.26 49.18
CA THR A 16 -35.93 38.11 49.64
C THR A 16 -35.24 37.41 50.84
N GLY A 17 -33.92 37.51 51.03
CA GLY A 17 -33.37 38.27 52.17
C GLY A 17 -32.62 37.41 53.22
N PRO A 18 -31.82 38.00 54.13
CA PRO A 18 -30.36 37.78 54.15
C PRO A 18 -29.73 37.45 55.52
N LEU A 19 -28.43 37.08 55.55
CA LEU A 19 -27.34 37.67 56.37
C LEU A 19 -26.20 36.69 56.75
N ALA A 20 -24.99 37.08 56.34
CA ALA A 20 -23.69 37.08 57.03
C ALA A 20 -23.28 35.94 58.00
N GLY A 21 -22.11 35.33 57.74
CA GLY A 21 -21.42 34.47 58.71
C GLY A 21 -20.04 34.01 58.25
N ASN A 22 -19.04 34.85 58.49
CA ASN A 22 -17.61 34.68 58.21
C ASN A 22 -16.98 33.50 59.00
N LYS A 23 -16.39 32.47 58.34
CA LYS A 23 -15.45 31.52 58.99
C LYS A 23 -14.36 30.98 58.04
N LYS A 24 -13.15 31.50 58.27
CA LYS A 24 -11.81 30.87 58.28
C LYS A 24 -11.49 29.78 57.25
N ALA A 25 -10.52 30.11 56.40
CA ALA A 25 -9.69 29.21 55.64
C ALA A 25 -8.97 28.16 56.52
N HIS A 26 -9.02 26.90 56.08
CA HIS A 26 -8.13 25.84 56.52
C HIS A 26 -7.74 25.01 55.29
N TYR A 27 -6.51 25.15 54.82
CA TYR A 27 -5.90 24.19 53.91
C TYR A 27 -5.42 22.98 54.72
N PRO A 28 -5.62 21.73 54.25
CA PRO A 28 -4.72 20.64 54.55
C PRO A 28 -3.76 20.41 53.38
N LYS A 29 -2.50 20.20 53.74
CA LYS A 29 -1.39 19.83 52.85
C LYS A 29 -1.55 18.39 52.34
N SER A 30 -1.14 18.20 51.09
CA SER A 30 -0.73 16.98 50.38
C SER A 30 -0.45 15.72 51.22
N LYS A 31 -0.99 14.57 50.77
CA LYS A 31 -0.29 13.27 50.66
C LYS A 31 -1.13 12.23 49.88
N ASP A 32 -0.44 11.46 49.05
CA ASP A 32 -0.78 10.15 48.48
C ASP A 32 -1.79 10.08 47.31
N SER A 33 -1.30 10.40 46.11
CA SER A 33 -1.92 10.03 44.83
C SER A 33 -1.17 8.85 44.18
N LYS A 34 -1.31 7.64 44.74
CA LYS A 34 -1.02 6.36 44.06
C LYS A 34 -1.88 5.23 44.65
N PRO A 35 -2.96 4.81 43.97
CA PRO A 35 -3.22 3.36 43.90
C PRO A 35 -3.74 2.85 42.54
N VAL A 36 -3.87 3.69 41.50
CA VAL A 36 -4.48 3.26 40.23
C VAL A 36 -3.48 2.62 39.27
N LEU A 37 -2.23 3.10 39.24
CA LEU A 37 -1.18 2.55 38.34
C LEU A 37 -0.81 1.09 38.69
N ASN A 38 -0.68 0.77 39.99
CA ASN A 38 -0.33 -0.57 40.45
C ASN A 38 -1.41 -1.64 40.13
N ARG A 39 -2.67 -1.22 39.90
CA ARG A 39 -3.77 -2.13 39.57
C ARG A 39 -3.79 -2.52 38.09
N ILE A 40 -3.28 -1.65 37.22
CA ILE A 40 -3.20 -1.88 35.77
C ILE A 40 -1.98 -2.77 35.46
N GLU A 41 -0.85 -2.52 36.11
CA GLU A 41 0.36 -3.34 35.94
C GLU A 41 0.16 -4.77 36.46
N SER A 42 -0.59 -4.96 37.55
CA SER A 42 -0.90 -6.31 38.07
C SER A 42 -1.88 -7.10 37.19
N LYS A 43 -2.71 -6.42 36.38
CA LYS A 43 -3.60 -7.07 35.41
C LYS A 43 -2.85 -7.44 34.13
N ALA A 44 -2.04 -6.53 33.61
CA ALA A 44 -1.19 -6.79 32.44
C ALA A 44 -0.18 -7.93 32.69
N PHE A 45 0.39 -8.01 33.91
CA PHE A 45 1.30 -9.09 34.28
C PHE A 45 0.59 -10.45 34.41
N LYS A 46 -0.65 -10.47 34.91
CA LYS A 46 -1.48 -11.69 34.95
C LYS A 46 -1.95 -12.14 33.57
N ASP A 47 -2.18 -11.20 32.65
CA ASP A 47 -2.57 -11.50 31.27
C ASP A 47 -1.37 -12.02 30.45
N LEU A 48 -0.15 -11.57 30.75
CA LEU A 48 1.10 -12.12 30.18
C LEU A 48 1.42 -13.52 30.72
N GLN A 49 1.21 -13.76 32.02
CA GLN A 49 1.40 -15.09 32.63
C GLN A 49 0.34 -16.11 32.15
N LYS A 50 -0.79 -15.63 31.62
CA LYS A 50 -1.83 -16.46 30.98
C LYS A 50 -1.47 -16.89 29.56
N ARG A 51 -0.70 -16.06 28.82
CA ARG A 51 -0.20 -16.38 27.47
C ARG A 51 0.94 -17.40 27.48
N GLU A 52 1.74 -17.46 28.53
CA GLU A 52 2.80 -18.50 28.65
C GLU A 52 2.25 -19.92 28.95
N HIS A 53 0.98 -20.05 29.33
CA HIS A 53 0.29 -21.34 29.53
C HIS A 53 -0.63 -21.75 28.38
N GLU A 54 -0.66 -20.98 27.28
CA GLU A 54 -1.52 -21.20 26.13
C GLU A 54 -1.16 -22.40 25.22
N PRO A 55 0.07 -22.96 25.18
CA PRO A 55 0.30 -24.19 24.39
C PRO A 55 -0.36 -25.44 25.00
N ALA A 56 -0.84 -25.39 26.25
CA ALA A 56 -1.53 -26.51 26.89
C ALA A 56 -3.04 -26.59 26.55
N LEU A 57 -3.65 -25.51 26.07
CA LEU A 57 -5.08 -25.47 25.75
C LEU A 57 -5.38 -25.99 24.34
N LEU A 58 -4.49 -25.76 23.37
CA LEU A 58 -4.62 -26.33 22.02
C LEU A 58 -4.54 -27.87 22.06
N HIS A 59 -3.61 -28.44 22.81
CA HIS A 59 -3.50 -29.89 23.01
C HIS A 59 -4.70 -30.51 23.77
N GLN A 60 -5.47 -29.71 24.52
CA GLN A 60 -6.66 -30.20 25.22
C GLN A 60 -7.93 -30.09 24.38
N GLN A 61 -7.91 -29.31 23.30
CA GLN A 61 -9.05 -29.10 22.40
C GLN A 61 -9.07 -30.13 21.26
N GLU A 62 -7.90 -30.54 20.75
CA GLU A 62 -7.76 -31.73 19.88
C GLU A 62 -8.20 -33.02 20.61
N SER A 63 -8.00 -33.08 21.93
CA SER A 63 -8.35 -34.25 22.76
C SER A 63 -9.85 -34.51 22.95
N LEU A 64 -10.76 -33.60 22.60
CA LEU A 64 -12.20 -33.81 22.86
C LEU A 64 -12.92 -34.66 21.79
N MET A 65 -12.30 -34.84 20.61
CA MET A 65 -12.95 -35.55 19.49
C MET A 65 -12.22 -36.81 19.03
N GLU A 66 -10.89 -36.87 19.21
CA GLU A 66 -10.04 -37.95 18.72
C GLU A 66 -10.36 -39.29 19.43
N GLY A 67 -10.88 -40.26 18.68
CA GLY A 67 -11.28 -41.59 19.11
C GLY A 67 -12.74 -41.75 19.54
N SER A 68 -13.61 -40.75 19.33
CA SER A 68 -15.01 -40.82 19.77
C SER A 68 -15.95 -41.51 18.77
N LYS A 69 -17.06 -42.10 19.25
CA LYS A 69 -18.10 -42.66 18.35
C LYS A 69 -18.72 -41.62 17.42
N SER A 70 -18.73 -40.36 17.84
CA SER A 70 -19.21 -39.23 17.05
C SER A 70 -18.28 -38.95 15.87
N GLU A 71 -16.97 -39.02 16.09
CA GLU A 71 -15.96 -38.80 15.05
C GLU A 71 -16.13 -39.78 13.89
N ALA A 72 -16.22 -41.08 14.16
CA ALA A 72 -16.44 -42.10 13.12
C ALA A 72 -17.75 -41.87 12.33
N VAL A 73 -18.77 -41.31 12.97
CA VAL A 73 -20.04 -40.97 12.32
C VAL A 73 -19.86 -39.80 11.37
N PHE A 74 -19.19 -38.72 11.79
CA PHE A 74 -18.96 -37.56 10.93
C PHE A 74 -17.92 -37.83 9.83
N GLU A 75 -16.90 -38.66 10.09
CA GLU A 75 -15.97 -39.15 9.07
C GLU A 75 -16.71 -39.92 7.97
N SER A 76 -17.68 -40.78 8.32
CA SER A 76 -18.49 -41.48 7.31
C SER A 76 -19.36 -40.54 6.45
N LEU A 77 -19.67 -39.35 6.97
CA LEU A 77 -20.34 -38.28 6.23
C LEU A 77 -19.35 -37.34 5.52
N ASN A 78 -18.06 -37.70 5.54
CA ASN A 78 -16.95 -36.93 4.98
C ASN A 78 -16.91 -35.49 5.55
N LEU A 79 -17.32 -35.34 6.81
CA LEU A 79 -17.39 -34.07 7.53
C LEU A 79 -16.37 -34.09 8.66
N ASN A 80 -15.52 -33.07 8.69
CA ASN A 80 -14.68 -32.79 9.85
C ASN A 80 -15.26 -31.57 10.59
N PRO A 81 -15.84 -31.77 11.78
CA PRO A 81 -16.43 -30.69 12.57
C PRO A 81 -15.47 -29.53 12.89
N GLN A 82 -14.21 -29.84 13.21
CA GLN A 82 -13.22 -28.81 13.55
C GLN A 82 -12.85 -27.98 12.33
N LEU A 83 -12.64 -28.61 11.17
CA LEU A 83 -12.38 -27.89 9.92
C LEU A 83 -13.55 -26.99 9.55
N PHE A 84 -14.79 -27.49 9.68
CA PHE A 84 -15.99 -26.69 9.44
C PHE A 84 -16.07 -25.47 10.37
N ILE A 85 -15.85 -25.66 11.68
CA ILE A 85 -15.86 -24.57 12.64
C ILE A 85 -14.79 -23.53 12.29
N ASN A 86 -13.55 -23.97 12.04
CA ASN A 86 -12.45 -23.09 11.68
C ASN A 86 -12.76 -22.27 10.42
N GLU A 87 -13.37 -22.89 9.40
CA GLU A 87 -13.78 -22.20 8.18
C GLU A 87 -14.79 -21.09 8.47
N VAL A 88 -15.78 -21.35 9.34
CA VAL A 88 -16.76 -20.34 9.74
C VAL A 88 -16.10 -19.21 10.52
N LEU A 89 -15.18 -19.52 11.44
CA LEU A 89 -14.44 -18.51 12.20
C LEU A 89 -13.63 -17.60 11.27
N ASN A 90 -12.84 -18.20 10.35
CA ASN A 90 -12.04 -17.47 9.38
C ASN A 90 -12.92 -16.60 8.46
N THR A 91 -14.03 -17.15 7.96
CA THR A 91 -14.98 -16.40 7.12
C THR A 91 -15.52 -15.17 7.85
N VAL A 92 -15.84 -15.31 9.15
CA VAL A 92 -16.33 -14.19 9.95
C VAL A 92 -15.26 -13.13 10.16
N ASP A 93 -14.02 -13.52 10.42
CA ASP A 93 -12.89 -12.58 10.54
C ASP A 93 -12.64 -11.84 9.21
N ASP A 94 -12.59 -12.55 8.08
CA ASP A 94 -12.43 -11.95 6.75
C ASP A 94 -13.55 -10.94 6.43
N MET A 95 -14.80 -11.26 6.80
CA MET A 95 -15.93 -10.34 6.63
C MET A 95 -15.79 -9.07 7.48
N VAL A 96 -15.35 -9.21 8.74
CA VAL A 96 -15.15 -8.07 9.63
C VAL A 96 -14.04 -7.17 9.10
N ASP A 97 -12.93 -7.77 8.68
CA ASP A 97 -11.79 -7.04 8.13
C ASP A 97 -12.17 -6.30 6.85
N GLY A 98 -12.80 -6.98 5.89
CA GLY A 98 -13.29 -6.36 4.67
C GLY A 98 -14.30 -5.23 4.91
N ALA A 99 -15.19 -5.39 5.90
CA ALA A 99 -16.14 -4.33 6.26
C ALA A 99 -15.42 -3.09 6.81
N PHE A 100 -14.44 -3.26 7.69
CA PHE A 100 -13.69 -2.14 8.26
C PHE A 100 -12.77 -1.46 7.24
N GLU A 101 -12.16 -2.20 6.33
CA GLU A 101 -11.42 -1.64 5.20
C GLU A 101 -12.32 -0.76 4.32
N PHE A 102 -13.52 -1.25 4.00
CA PHE A 102 -14.51 -0.49 3.25
C PHE A 102 -14.94 0.79 3.99
N TYR A 103 -15.22 0.70 5.29
CA TYR A 103 -15.60 1.87 6.10
C TYR A 103 -14.46 2.89 6.19
N GLU A 104 -13.21 2.46 6.32
CA GLU A 104 -12.06 3.36 6.31
C GLU A 104 -11.95 4.10 4.99
N GLN A 105 -12.02 3.37 3.86
CA GLN A 105 -11.98 3.98 2.54
C GLN A 105 -13.10 5.00 2.34
N GLN A 106 -14.33 4.64 2.71
CA GLN A 106 -15.48 5.54 2.60
C GLN A 106 -15.37 6.76 3.54
N ALA A 107 -14.90 6.57 4.77
CA ALA A 107 -14.75 7.67 5.71
C ALA A 107 -13.67 8.66 5.23
N LEU A 108 -12.60 8.17 4.61
CA LEU A 108 -11.56 9.01 3.99
C LEU A 108 -12.08 9.78 2.77
N THR A 109 -12.96 9.20 1.94
CA THR A 109 -13.56 9.94 0.83
C THR A 109 -14.49 11.06 1.31
N PHE A 110 -15.26 10.85 2.38
CA PHE A 110 -16.06 11.90 3.01
C PHE A 110 -15.22 13.00 3.66
N LEU A 111 -14.04 12.65 4.16
CA LEU A 111 -13.12 13.59 4.79
C LEU A 111 -12.48 14.54 3.75
N GLY A 112 -12.34 14.13 2.49
CA GLY A 112 -11.83 14.95 1.39
C GLY A 112 -10.40 15.44 1.63
N ASN A 113 -10.09 16.69 1.26
CA ASN A 113 -8.77 17.32 1.50
C ASN A 113 -8.54 17.76 2.96
N ALA A 114 -9.18 17.12 3.94
CA ALA A 114 -8.87 17.46 5.33
C ALA A 114 -7.39 17.16 5.63
N GLY A 115 -6.78 18.03 6.44
CA GLY A 115 -5.37 17.88 6.80
C GLY A 115 -5.03 16.52 7.40
N GLU A 116 -3.77 16.12 7.25
CA GLU A 116 -3.23 14.81 7.63
C GLU A 116 -3.61 14.40 9.07
N ASP A 117 -3.60 15.35 10.01
CA ASP A 117 -4.01 15.14 11.40
C ASP A 117 -5.43 14.57 11.55
N LYS A 118 -6.38 15.03 10.72
CA LYS A 118 -7.78 14.56 10.78
C LYS A 118 -7.93 13.15 10.20
N SER A 119 -7.15 12.81 9.19
CA SER A 119 -7.10 11.46 8.62
C SER A 119 -6.52 10.47 9.63
N VAL A 120 -5.45 10.86 10.33
CA VAL A 120 -4.82 10.04 11.37
C VAL A 120 -5.78 9.80 12.54
N GLU A 121 -6.43 10.84 13.07
CA GLU A 121 -7.39 10.68 14.16
C GLU A 121 -8.63 9.86 13.75
N LEU A 122 -9.09 9.99 12.50
CA LEU A 122 -10.18 9.17 11.95
C LEU A 122 -9.78 7.68 11.92
N LYS A 123 -8.62 7.34 11.35
CA LYS A 123 -8.12 5.95 11.31
C LYS A 123 -7.98 5.36 12.71
N LYS A 124 -7.49 6.16 13.67
CA LYS A 124 -7.38 5.76 15.07
C LYS A 124 -8.74 5.47 15.70
N GLY A 125 -9.75 6.30 15.42
CA GLY A 125 -11.13 6.08 15.86
C GLY A 125 -11.74 4.79 15.27
N ILE A 126 -11.54 4.56 13.98
CA ILE A 126 -12.01 3.35 13.29
C ILE A 126 -11.33 2.10 13.88
N SER A 127 -10.01 2.14 14.08
CA SER A 127 -9.27 1.04 14.71
C SER A 127 -9.77 0.74 16.12
N TYR A 128 -10.08 1.77 16.91
CA TYR A 128 -10.65 1.59 18.24
C TYR A 128 -12.01 0.87 18.21
N ILE A 129 -12.90 1.26 17.29
CA ILE A 129 -14.19 0.60 17.11
C ILE A 129 -14.00 -0.85 16.65
N ARG A 130 -13.11 -1.09 15.67
CA ARG A 130 -12.75 -2.45 15.21
C ARG A 130 -12.33 -3.33 16.37
N ASN A 131 -11.44 -2.86 17.23
CA ASN A 131 -10.96 -3.62 18.39
C ASN A 131 -12.09 -3.96 19.38
N ILE A 132 -13.05 -3.05 19.59
CA ILE A 132 -14.22 -3.34 20.45
C ILE A 132 -15.09 -4.43 19.82
N ILE A 133 -15.37 -4.32 18.53
CA ILE A 133 -16.22 -5.30 17.83
C ILE A 133 -15.53 -6.66 17.79
N GLN A 134 -14.26 -6.71 17.38
CA GLN A 134 -13.46 -7.94 17.32
C GLN A 134 -13.41 -8.63 18.68
N SER A 135 -13.00 -7.92 19.74
CA SER A 135 -12.92 -8.51 21.08
C SER A 135 -14.27 -8.99 21.64
N GLY A 136 -15.39 -8.41 21.18
CA GLY A 136 -16.73 -8.87 21.51
C GLY A 136 -17.16 -10.08 20.69
N LEU A 137 -16.72 -10.15 19.43
CA LEU A 137 -16.98 -11.24 18.50
C LEU A 137 -16.17 -12.48 18.88
N ASP A 138 -14.85 -12.34 19.10
CA ASP A 138 -13.94 -13.41 19.51
C ASP A 138 -14.50 -14.19 20.71
N LYS A 139 -14.98 -13.47 21.73
CA LYS A 139 -15.57 -14.09 22.93
C LYS A 139 -16.83 -14.89 22.63
N ARG A 140 -17.68 -14.37 21.74
CA ARG A 140 -18.93 -15.05 21.37
C ARG A 140 -18.65 -16.24 20.47
N LEU A 141 -17.70 -16.12 19.56
CA LEU A 141 -17.27 -17.18 18.66
C LEU A 141 -16.55 -18.31 19.41
N ASP A 142 -15.71 -17.99 20.39
CA ASP A 142 -15.10 -18.99 21.29
C ASP A 142 -16.17 -19.79 22.07
N MET A 143 -17.19 -19.10 22.58
CA MET A 143 -18.33 -19.78 23.22
C MET A 143 -19.13 -20.63 22.23
N TRP A 144 -19.33 -20.13 21.00
CA TRP A 144 -20.06 -20.81 19.94
C TRP A 144 -19.32 -22.08 19.48
N GLU A 145 -18.00 -22.01 19.26
CA GLU A 145 -17.16 -23.17 18.94
C GLU A 145 -17.30 -24.25 20.01
N LYS A 146 -17.12 -23.88 21.28
CA LYS A 146 -17.26 -24.79 22.41
C LYS A 146 -18.65 -25.42 22.47
N TYR A 147 -19.69 -24.65 22.16
CA TYR A 147 -21.05 -25.16 22.10
C TYR A 147 -21.23 -26.16 20.95
N CYS A 148 -20.73 -25.85 19.76
CA CYS A 148 -20.79 -26.71 18.59
C CYS A 148 -20.11 -28.06 18.84
N LEU A 149 -18.88 -28.05 19.36
CA LEU A 149 -18.13 -29.28 19.65
C LEU A 149 -18.78 -30.13 20.74
N ARG A 150 -19.47 -29.51 21.71
CA ARG A 150 -20.10 -30.23 22.82
C ARG A 150 -21.52 -30.71 22.54
N HIS A 151 -22.24 -30.07 21.62
CA HIS A 151 -23.68 -30.27 21.47
C HIS A 151 -24.17 -30.46 20.04
N CYS A 152 -23.53 -29.82 19.06
CA CYS A 152 -23.95 -29.95 17.65
C CYS A 152 -23.29 -31.17 16.99
N PHE A 153 -22.00 -31.35 17.25
CA PHE A 153 -21.18 -32.43 16.66
C PHE A 153 -20.95 -33.57 17.64
N VAL A 154 -22.03 -33.99 18.32
CA VAL A 154 -22.01 -35.12 19.24
C VAL A 154 -23.16 -36.05 18.91
N VAL A 155 -22.86 -37.34 18.77
CA VAL A 155 -23.86 -38.39 18.60
C VAL A 155 -24.36 -38.80 19.99
N PRO A 156 -25.67 -38.66 20.28
CA PRO A 156 -26.22 -39.04 21.57
C PRO A 156 -25.97 -40.52 21.89
N GLU A 157 -25.78 -40.82 23.17
CA GLU A 157 -25.56 -42.20 23.60
C GLU A 157 -26.74 -43.10 23.21
N GLY A 158 -26.42 -44.28 22.67
CA GLY A 158 -27.42 -45.23 22.17
C GLY A 158 -27.77 -45.07 20.69
N PHE A 159 -27.31 -43.99 20.05
CA PHE A 159 -27.41 -43.82 18.60
C PHE A 159 -26.09 -44.28 17.94
N SER A 160 -26.24 -45.06 16.90
CA SER A 160 -25.17 -45.37 15.96
C SER A 160 -25.75 -45.24 14.56
N LEU A 161 -24.92 -44.86 13.60
CA LEU A 161 -25.30 -45.04 12.20
C LEU A 161 -25.72 -46.51 12.01
N PRO A 162 -26.77 -46.77 11.21
CA PRO A 162 -26.95 -48.10 10.65
C PRO A 162 -25.59 -48.48 10.08
N LYS A 163 -25.01 -49.60 10.55
CA LYS A 163 -23.84 -50.15 9.87
C LYS A 163 -24.23 -50.15 8.40
N LEU A 164 -23.38 -49.56 7.56
CA LEU A 164 -23.51 -49.70 6.12
C LEU A 164 -23.40 -51.20 5.87
N GLN A 165 -24.53 -51.88 5.99
CA GLN A 165 -24.69 -53.26 5.66
C GLN A 165 -24.61 -53.18 4.15
N GLU A 166 -23.39 -53.37 3.64
CA GLU A 166 -23.21 -53.85 2.29
C GLU A 166 -24.33 -54.86 2.06
N SER A 167 -25.20 -54.49 1.11
CA SER A 167 -26.41 -55.19 0.75
C SER A 167 -26.25 -56.71 0.92
N ALA A 168 -26.78 -57.23 2.02
CA ALA A 168 -26.86 -58.65 2.28
C ALA A 168 -28.27 -58.93 2.76
N GLY A 169 -29.16 -58.97 1.78
CA GLY A 169 -30.50 -59.51 1.93
C GLY A 169 -31.56 -58.42 1.99
N GLU A 170 -32.36 -58.41 0.91
CA GLU A 170 -33.77 -58.03 0.91
C GLU A 170 -34.09 -56.60 0.44
N SER A 171 -34.66 -56.55 -0.78
CA SER A 171 -35.29 -55.43 -1.45
C SER A 171 -34.41 -54.48 -2.28
N THR A 172 -33.88 -54.94 -3.42
CA THR A 172 -34.33 -54.44 -4.74
C THR A 172 -33.88 -55.37 -5.87
N MET A 173 -34.78 -55.69 -6.78
CA MET A 173 -34.53 -56.51 -7.96
C MET A 173 -33.57 -55.81 -8.95
N GLY A 174 -32.40 -56.42 -9.17
CA GLY A 174 -31.73 -56.52 -10.48
C GLY A 174 -31.27 -55.25 -11.19
N GLN A 175 -30.14 -54.66 -10.78
CA GLN A 175 -29.29 -53.81 -11.65
C GLN A 175 -27.77 -53.99 -11.43
N ASP A 176 -27.33 -55.09 -10.83
CA ASP A 176 -25.93 -55.23 -10.35
C ASP A 176 -24.90 -55.72 -11.39
N SER A 177 -25.17 -55.60 -12.69
CA SER A 177 -24.16 -55.93 -13.71
C SER A 177 -23.92 -54.85 -14.76
N GLN A 178 -24.65 -53.74 -14.72
CA GLN A 178 -24.52 -52.65 -15.70
C GLN A 178 -24.12 -51.31 -15.05
N CYS A 179 -24.21 -51.20 -13.72
CA CYS A 179 -23.93 -49.97 -12.97
C CYS A 179 -22.43 -49.78 -12.64
N ASP A 180 -21.65 -50.86 -12.56
CA ASP A 180 -20.25 -50.81 -12.10
C ASP A 180 -19.27 -50.29 -13.17
N GLY A 181 -19.40 -50.75 -14.42
CA GLY A 181 -18.53 -50.32 -15.52
C GLY A 181 -18.73 -48.87 -15.97
N ASP A 182 -19.94 -48.33 -15.81
CA ASP A 182 -20.21 -46.91 -16.05
C ASP A 182 -19.64 -46.03 -14.94
N LEU A 183 -19.73 -46.47 -13.67
CA LEU A 183 -19.11 -45.78 -12.55
C LEU A 183 -17.59 -45.72 -12.68
N ASP A 184 -16.95 -46.84 -13.05
CA ASP A 184 -15.51 -46.90 -13.30
C ASP A 184 -15.09 -45.99 -14.46
N SER A 185 -15.90 -45.93 -15.52
CA SER A 185 -15.66 -45.03 -16.66
C SER A 185 -15.78 -43.55 -16.25
N GLN A 186 -16.78 -43.20 -15.43
CA GLN A 186 -16.94 -41.86 -14.89
C GLN A 186 -15.79 -41.49 -13.93
N LEU A 187 -15.35 -42.42 -13.08
CA LEU A 187 -14.23 -42.24 -12.17
C LEU A 187 -12.93 -42.02 -12.94
N GLN A 188 -12.70 -42.79 -14.01
CA GLN A 188 -11.56 -42.60 -14.90
C GLN A 188 -11.61 -41.25 -15.62
N SER A 189 -12.80 -40.84 -16.10
CA SER A 189 -12.99 -39.52 -16.70
C SER A 189 -12.69 -38.39 -15.71
N LEU A 190 -13.09 -38.52 -14.45
CA LEU A 190 -12.79 -37.53 -13.40
C LEU A 190 -11.30 -37.49 -13.05
N ARG A 191 -10.63 -38.64 -12.98
CA ARG A 191 -9.17 -38.70 -12.76
C ARG A 191 -8.41 -38.03 -13.89
N GLU A 192 -8.82 -38.27 -15.14
CA GLU A 192 -8.21 -37.64 -16.31
C GLU A 192 -8.44 -36.13 -16.30
N LYS A 193 -9.68 -35.67 -16.01
CA LYS A 193 -9.97 -34.24 -15.83
C LYS A 193 -9.16 -33.61 -14.71
N LEU A 194 -9.01 -34.28 -13.57
CA LEU A 194 -8.21 -33.79 -12.45
C LEU A 194 -6.74 -33.67 -12.83
N PHE A 195 -6.21 -34.63 -13.60
CA PHE A 195 -4.85 -34.56 -14.12
C PHE A 195 -4.66 -33.37 -15.06
N VAL A 196 -5.59 -33.16 -15.99
CA VAL A 196 -5.56 -32.03 -16.93
C VAL A 196 -5.63 -30.69 -16.17
N VAL A 197 -6.61 -30.51 -15.28
CA VAL A 197 -6.75 -29.29 -14.46
C VAL A 197 -5.52 -29.08 -13.57
N GLY A 198 -4.92 -30.15 -13.04
CA GLY A 198 -3.69 -30.07 -12.27
C GLY A 198 -2.50 -29.57 -13.10
N ASN A 199 -2.37 -30.03 -14.34
CA ASN A 199 -1.33 -29.55 -15.26
C ASN A 199 -1.57 -28.10 -15.68
N GLU A 200 -2.80 -27.75 -16.05
CA GLU A 200 -3.20 -26.37 -16.35
C GLU A 200 -2.94 -25.43 -15.17
N GLY A 201 -3.25 -25.87 -13.94
CA GLY A 201 -2.96 -25.11 -12.72
C GLY A 201 -1.47 -24.88 -12.50
N ALA A 202 -0.62 -25.88 -12.77
CA ALA A 202 0.83 -25.75 -12.68
C ALA A 202 1.39 -24.79 -13.75
N GLU A 203 0.85 -24.83 -14.97
CA GLU A 203 1.20 -23.89 -16.03
C GLU A 203 0.79 -22.46 -15.68
N LEU A 204 -0.43 -22.26 -15.19
CA LEU A 204 -0.93 -20.96 -14.78
C LEU A 204 -0.09 -20.37 -13.63
N TYR A 205 0.31 -21.20 -12.66
CA TYR A 205 1.18 -20.77 -11.57
C TYR A 205 2.55 -20.32 -12.07
N ARG A 206 3.12 -21.04 -13.03
CA ARG A 206 4.38 -20.65 -13.70
C ARG A 206 4.23 -19.29 -14.41
N GLU A 207 3.15 -19.10 -15.16
CA GLU A 207 2.87 -17.81 -15.83
C GLU A 207 2.70 -16.67 -14.84
N LEU A 208 2.02 -16.91 -13.71
CA LEU A 208 1.84 -15.92 -12.66
C LEU A 208 3.19 -15.50 -12.06
N GLN A 209 4.08 -16.47 -11.81
CA GLN A 209 5.44 -16.20 -11.33
C GLN A 209 6.26 -15.41 -12.36
N GLU A 210 6.18 -15.77 -13.64
CA GLU A 210 6.84 -15.01 -14.72
C GLU A 210 6.33 -13.57 -14.78
N LEU A 211 5.02 -13.34 -14.71
CA LEU A 211 4.41 -12.01 -14.68
C LEU A 211 4.82 -11.21 -13.44
N GLU A 212 4.93 -11.84 -12.27
CA GLU A 212 5.42 -11.18 -11.06
C GLU A 212 6.86 -10.70 -11.26
N THR A 213 7.75 -11.55 -11.76
CA THR A 213 9.15 -11.16 -12.03
C THR A 213 9.22 -10.02 -13.06
N GLN A 214 8.41 -10.07 -14.11
CA GLN A 214 8.33 -9.01 -15.11
C GLN A 214 7.82 -7.70 -14.51
N SER A 215 6.82 -7.77 -13.63
CA SER A 215 6.28 -6.60 -12.91
C SER A 215 7.35 -5.96 -12.03
N VAL A 216 8.13 -6.75 -11.29
CA VAL A 216 9.26 -6.25 -10.49
C VAL A 216 10.32 -5.58 -11.35
N LEU A 217 10.71 -6.19 -12.47
CA LEU A 217 11.66 -5.60 -13.42
C LEU A 217 11.13 -4.31 -14.04
N SER A 218 9.85 -4.28 -14.42
CA SER A 218 9.20 -3.09 -14.97
C SER A 218 9.18 -1.95 -13.95
N LYS A 219 8.83 -2.23 -12.69
CA LYS A 219 8.86 -1.23 -11.61
C LYS A 219 10.27 -0.67 -11.44
N SER A 220 11.29 -1.53 -11.42
CA SER A 220 12.69 -1.11 -11.35
C SER A 220 13.09 -0.21 -12.52
N CYS A 221 12.72 -0.60 -13.76
CA CYS A 221 12.99 0.21 -14.96
C CYS A 221 12.33 1.60 -14.88
N VAL A 222 11.07 1.67 -14.45
CA VAL A 222 10.37 2.95 -14.25
C VAL A 222 11.06 3.80 -13.20
N MET A 223 11.55 3.21 -12.10
CA MET A 223 12.31 3.94 -11.08
C MET A 223 13.63 4.48 -11.63
N SER A 224 14.41 3.65 -12.35
CA SER A 224 15.67 4.09 -12.97
C SER A 224 15.44 5.18 -14.02
N LEU A 225 14.36 5.09 -14.81
CA LEU A 225 14.00 6.12 -15.77
C LEU A 225 13.61 7.43 -15.09
N LYS A 226 12.86 7.35 -13.98
CA LYS A 226 12.50 8.50 -13.17
C LYS A 226 13.73 9.17 -12.57
N GLU A 227 14.67 8.39 -12.04
CA GLU A 227 15.94 8.89 -11.50
C GLU A 227 16.78 9.57 -12.59
N ALA A 228 16.92 8.95 -13.77
CA ALA A 228 17.61 9.55 -14.91
C ALA A 228 16.95 10.86 -15.34
N SER A 229 15.62 10.90 -15.42
CA SER A 229 14.86 12.12 -15.74
C SER A 229 15.11 13.23 -14.72
N GLN A 230 15.10 12.89 -13.42
CA GLN A 230 15.38 13.84 -12.36
C GLN A 230 16.81 14.38 -12.44
N LEU A 231 17.78 13.53 -12.80
CA LEU A 231 19.16 13.97 -13.05
C LEU A 231 19.24 14.94 -14.23
N PHE A 232 18.45 14.77 -15.29
CA PHE A 232 18.41 15.73 -16.40
C PHE A 232 17.73 17.05 -16.02
N GLU A 233 16.74 17.03 -15.15
CA GLU A 233 16.08 18.23 -14.64
C GLU A 233 16.96 19.00 -13.65
N GLN A 234 17.69 18.29 -12.79
CA GLN A 234 18.60 18.89 -11.81
C GLN A 234 19.92 19.33 -12.43
N ASN A 235 20.41 18.60 -13.42
CA ASN A 235 21.59 19.02 -14.13
C ASN A 235 21.24 20.20 -15.04
N SER A 236 22.00 21.28 -14.87
CA SER A 236 22.09 22.43 -15.77
C SER A 236 22.49 22.05 -17.21
N VAL A 237 22.53 20.77 -17.60
CA VAL A 237 22.83 20.29 -18.96
C VAL A 237 21.98 21.01 -20.01
N ASN A 238 20.71 21.31 -19.72
CA ASN A 238 19.89 22.07 -20.65
C ASN A 238 20.36 23.54 -20.76
N ASP A 239 20.75 24.15 -19.65
CA ASP A 239 21.26 25.52 -19.63
C ASP A 239 22.67 25.60 -20.22
N THR A 240 23.56 24.64 -19.96
CA THR A 240 24.89 24.58 -20.55
C THR A 240 24.83 24.30 -22.04
N VAL A 241 23.89 23.47 -22.52
CA VAL A 241 23.66 23.26 -23.95
C VAL A 241 23.10 24.51 -24.62
N LYS A 242 22.18 25.23 -23.97
CA LYS A 242 21.66 26.51 -24.49
C LYS A 242 22.73 27.60 -24.52
N GLU A 243 23.51 27.75 -23.46
CA GLU A 243 24.62 28.71 -23.42
C GLU A 243 25.69 28.35 -24.45
N MET A 244 26.04 27.07 -24.60
CA MET A 244 26.96 26.63 -25.66
C MET A 244 26.46 26.97 -27.06
N ALA A 245 25.16 26.77 -27.32
CA ALA A 245 24.54 27.13 -28.60
C ALA A 245 24.55 28.66 -28.83
N ARG A 246 24.33 29.46 -27.78
CA ARG A 246 24.44 30.92 -27.83
C ARG A 246 25.87 31.35 -28.14
N THR A 247 26.85 30.85 -27.40
CA THR A 247 28.27 31.20 -27.56
C THR A 247 28.79 30.80 -28.95
N ALA A 248 28.40 29.62 -29.44
CA ALA A 248 28.74 29.19 -30.79
C ALA A 248 28.14 30.11 -31.88
N SER A 249 26.89 30.54 -31.70
CA SER A 249 26.24 31.48 -32.61
C SER A 249 26.91 32.85 -32.61
N GLU A 250 27.29 33.34 -31.42
CA GLU A 250 27.99 34.62 -31.28
C GLU A 250 29.39 34.59 -31.90
N LEU A 251 30.12 33.49 -31.70
CA LEU A 251 31.41 33.25 -32.34
C LEU A 251 31.29 33.31 -33.87
N HIS A 252 30.27 32.65 -34.44
CA HIS A 252 30.02 32.66 -35.88
C HIS A 252 29.78 34.09 -36.41
N VAL A 253 28.94 34.87 -35.73
CA VAL A 253 28.67 36.26 -36.10
C VAL A 253 29.93 37.12 -36.04
N LYS A 254 30.74 36.98 -34.97
CA LYS A 254 31.98 37.74 -34.81
C LYS A 254 33.02 37.33 -35.85
N MET A 255 33.11 36.05 -36.20
CA MET A 255 34.00 35.53 -37.24
C MET A 255 33.64 36.08 -38.63
N GLU A 256 32.35 36.17 -38.98
CA GLU A 256 31.94 36.82 -40.23
C GLU A 256 32.20 38.34 -40.22
N LYS A 257 31.97 39.03 -39.10
CA LYS A 257 32.35 40.46 -38.96
C LYS A 257 33.85 40.69 -39.16
N LEU A 258 34.69 39.85 -38.57
CA LEU A 258 36.15 39.92 -38.70
C LEU A 258 36.58 39.70 -40.16
N LYS A 259 35.96 38.74 -40.84
CA LYS A 259 36.19 38.45 -42.25
C LYS A 259 35.82 39.63 -43.15
N ILE A 260 34.69 40.30 -42.88
CA ILE A 260 34.28 41.53 -43.60
C ILE A 260 35.26 42.68 -43.34
N LYS A 261 35.59 42.98 -42.06
CA LYS A 261 36.53 44.05 -41.67
C LYS A 261 37.89 43.87 -42.37
N ARG A 262 38.39 42.63 -42.43
CA ARG A 262 39.64 42.30 -43.13
C ARG A 262 39.54 42.53 -44.65
N MET A 263 38.42 42.14 -45.26
CA MET A 263 38.21 42.34 -46.71
C MET A 263 38.12 43.83 -47.07
N GLU A 264 37.49 44.64 -46.23
CA GLU A 264 37.45 46.10 -46.36
C GLU A 264 38.84 46.73 -46.18
N GLU A 265 39.65 46.26 -45.22
CA GLU A 265 40.99 46.79 -44.98
C GLU A 265 41.96 46.46 -46.13
N ILE A 266 41.90 45.24 -46.68
CA ILE A 266 42.60 44.88 -47.91
C ILE A 266 42.11 45.75 -49.08
N GLY A 267 40.82 46.03 -49.16
CA GLY A 267 40.23 46.96 -50.13
C GLY A 267 40.78 48.39 -50.00
N ARG A 268 40.86 48.93 -48.77
CA ARG A 268 41.43 50.25 -48.48
C ARG A 268 42.91 50.31 -48.83
N TYR A 269 43.68 49.28 -48.52
CA TYR A 269 45.09 49.18 -48.90
C TYR A 269 45.27 49.17 -50.43
N ARG A 270 44.46 48.39 -51.16
CA ARG A 270 44.47 48.38 -52.63
C ARG A 270 44.12 49.74 -53.22
N THR A 271 43.10 50.42 -52.70
CA THR A 271 42.72 51.78 -53.14
C THR A 271 43.83 52.78 -52.81
N GLY A 272 44.46 52.70 -51.64
CA GLY A 272 45.59 53.56 -51.27
C GLY A 272 46.80 53.41 -52.19
N ARG A 273 47.08 52.19 -52.68
CA ARG A 273 48.14 51.92 -53.68
C ARG A 273 47.86 52.58 -55.03
N ILE A 274 46.60 52.76 -55.41
CA ILE A 274 46.20 53.46 -56.66
C ILE A 274 46.51 54.97 -56.56
N TYR A 275 46.38 55.57 -55.37
CA TYR A 275 46.62 56.99 -55.16
C TYR A 275 48.07 57.34 -54.80
N ASN A 276 48.91 56.37 -54.42
CA ASN A 276 50.33 56.62 -54.12
C ASN A 276 51.20 55.35 -54.36
N PRO A 277 51.87 55.23 -55.51
CA PRO A 277 52.52 53.98 -55.95
C PRO A 277 53.90 53.68 -55.31
N GLU A 278 54.49 54.57 -54.51
CA GLU A 278 55.86 54.40 -53.97
C GLU A 278 55.93 53.69 -52.60
N ARG A 279 54.84 53.06 -52.12
CA ARG A 279 54.85 52.37 -50.82
C ARG A 279 55.31 50.90 -50.99
N ASP A 280 56.35 50.54 -50.23
CA ASP A 280 57.08 49.26 -50.26
C ASP A 280 56.19 47.99 -50.36
N GLU A 281 56.62 47.05 -51.22
CA GLU A 281 55.86 45.88 -51.69
C GLU A 281 56.03 44.62 -50.81
N SER A 282 56.77 44.71 -49.71
CA SER A 282 57.15 43.56 -48.88
C SER A 282 56.01 42.93 -48.03
N LEU A 283 54.79 43.48 -48.06
CA LEU A 283 53.68 43.01 -47.21
C LEU A 283 52.75 41.96 -47.88
N MET A 284 53.00 41.58 -49.13
CA MET A 284 52.04 40.78 -49.92
C MET A 284 52.25 39.26 -49.89
N ASP A 285 53.42 38.76 -49.48
CA ASP A 285 53.73 37.31 -49.57
C ASP A 285 53.06 36.42 -48.49
N HIS A 286 52.30 37.02 -47.57
CA HIS A 286 51.61 36.26 -46.50
C HIS A 286 50.09 36.16 -46.65
N ILE A 287 49.52 36.56 -47.78
CA ILE A 287 48.06 36.67 -47.94
C ILE A 287 47.36 35.31 -48.20
N ASN A 288 48.09 34.24 -48.50
CA ASN A 288 47.49 32.94 -48.83
C ASN A 288 47.26 31.98 -47.65
N GLY A 289 47.41 32.44 -46.40
CA GLY A 289 47.18 31.62 -45.21
C GLY A 289 46.35 32.34 -44.14
N LEU A 290 45.55 31.58 -43.40
CA LEU A 290 44.73 32.04 -42.25
C LEU A 290 45.53 32.75 -41.13
N CYS A 291 46.86 32.78 -41.18
CA CYS A 291 47.74 33.05 -40.04
C CYS A 291 48.39 34.45 -39.98
N ASN A 292 47.84 35.48 -40.63
CA ASN A 292 48.38 36.84 -40.55
C ASN A 292 47.47 37.84 -39.82
N ALA A 293 46.74 37.38 -38.80
CA ALA A 293 46.05 38.31 -37.90
C ALA A 293 47.07 38.97 -36.96
N LYS A 294 47.02 40.30 -36.83
CA LYS A 294 47.84 41.02 -35.85
C LYS A 294 47.43 40.58 -34.45
N LEU A 295 48.41 40.44 -33.55
CA LEU A 295 48.17 39.95 -32.19
C LEU A 295 47.14 40.83 -31.46
N GLU A 296 47.15 42.13 -31.75
CA GLU A 296 46.24 43.13 -31.18
C GLU A 296 44.79 42.89 -31.61
N ASP A 297 44.54 42.50 -32.87
CA ASP A 297 43.19 42.20 -33.38
C ASP A 297 42.63 40.90 -32.76
N LEU A 298 43.51 39.91 -32.53
CA LEU A 298 43.18 38.67 -31.84
C LEU A 298 42.91 38.91 -30.34
N GLN A 299 43.64 39.84 -29.74
CA GLN A 299 43.52 40.20 -28.34
C GLN A 299 42.26 41.05 -28.07
N GLU A 300 41.88 41.93 -29.00
CA GLU A 300 40.60 42.66 -29.00
C GLU A 300 39.43 41.68 -29.15
N PHE A 301 39.52 40.75 -30.11
CA PHE A 301 38.50 39.72 -30.31
C PHE A 301 38.35 38.78 -29.11
N ALA A 302 39.46 38.42 -28.46
CA ALA A 302 39.48 37.59 -27.25
C ALA A 302 38.93 38.35 -26.02
N ALA A 303 39.21 39.64 -25.90
CA ALA A 303 38.66 40.49 -24.85
C ALA A 303 37.14 40.67 -24.99
N ASP A 304 36.64 40.76 -26.23
CA ASP A 304 35.20 40.83 -26.52
C ASP A 304 34.46 39.49 -26.31
N LEU A 305 35.17 38.38 -26.16
CA LEU A 305 34.61 37.03 -25.98
C LEU A 305 34.27 36.67 -24.53
N ASN A 306 34.74 37.46 -23.55
CA ASN A 306 34.47 37.36 -22.12
C ASN A 306 34.03 35.96 -21.63
N ILE A 307 34.97 35.00 -21.74
CA ILE A 307 34.96 33.76 -20.95
C ILE A 307 35.49 34.08 -19.55
#